data_AF-A0A972ZXP8-F1
#
_entry.id   AF-A0A972ZXP8-F1
#
_cell.length_a   1.000
_cell.length_b   1.000
_cell.length_c   1.000
_cell.angle_alpha   90.00
_cell.angle_beta   90.00
_cell.angle_gamma   90.00
#
_symmetry.space_group_name_H-M   'P 1'
#
loop_
_entity.id
_entity.type
_entity.pdbx_description
1 polymer ?
#
loop_
_entity_poly.entity_id
_entity_poly.type
_entity_poly.pdbx_seq_one_letter_code
_entity_poly.pdbx_strand_id
1 'polypeptide(L)'
;PEIERWRDHTPVLVDDIISTARTMIETVSHLKAVGMTAPVCIAVHGIFAGNALRDLVAAGASRVVTCNTIPHQTNAIDVTPLLAQGVRAITGRTG
;
A
#
# COMPACT_ATOMS: atom_id res chain seq x y z
N PRO A 1 -13.48 15.52 -2.75
CA PRO A 1 -13.74 15.05 -1.36
C PRO A 1 -13.86 16.26 -0.42
N GLU A 2 -14.72 16.22 0.59
CA GLU A 2 -14.78 17.24 1.66
C GLU A 2 -13.58 17.05 2.60
N ILE A 3 -12.39 17.43 2.14
CA ILE A 3 -11.11 17.21 2.85
C ILE A 3 -11.13 17.94 4.20
N GLU A 4 -11.85 19.05 4.30
CA GLU A 4 -12.01 19.86 5.50
C GLU A 4 -12.58 19.07 6.67
N ARG A 5 -13.46 18.09 6.41
CA ARG A 5 -14.05 17.24 7.45
C ARG A 5 -13.05 16.26 8.06
N TRP A 6 -11.96 15.97 7.36
CA TRP A 6 -11.02 14.89 7.71
C TRP A 6 -9.63 15.39 8.09
N ARG A 7 -9.46 16.71 8.34
CA ARG A 7 -8.14 17.31 8.63
C ARG A 7 -7.39 16.62 9.77
N ASP A 8 -8.11 16.19 10.81
CA ASP A 8 -7.53 15.55 11.99
C ASP A 8 -7.36 14.02 11.85
N HIS A 9 -7.57 13.47 10.66
CA HIS A 9 -7.44 12.04 10.38
C HIS A 9 -6.22 11.76 9.50
N THR A 10 -5.69 10.54 9.62
CA THR A 10 -4.62 10.05 8.76
C THR A 10 -5.22 9.43 7.49
N PRO A 11 -4.93 9.97 6.28
CA PRO A 11 -5.38 9.35 5.05
C PRO A 11 -4.68 8.00 4.83
N VAL A 12 -5.43 7.04 4.29
CA VAL A 12 -4.90 5.73 3.87
C VAL A 12 -5.18 5.56 2.39
N LEU A 13 -4.11 5.48 1.59
CA LEU A 13 -4.19 5.17 0.17
C LEU A 13 -4.08 3.66 0.02
N VAL A 14 -5.04 3.06 -0.69
CA VAL A 14 -5.10 1.62 -0.92
C VAL A 14 -5.11 1.38 -2.41
N ASP A 15 -4.27 0.46 -2.87
CA ASP A 15 -4.23 0.01 -4.27
C ASP A 15 -3.93 -1.49 -4.32
N ASP A 16 -4.13 -2.13 -5.47
CA ASP A 16 -3.74 -3.53 -5.64
C ASP A 16 -2.22 -3.66 -5.81
N ILE A 17 -1.62 -2.78 -6.59
CA ILE A 17 -0.22 -2.83 -7.03
C ILE A 17 0.44 -1.46 -6.88
N ILE A 18 1.61 -1.42 -6.24
CA ILE A 18 2.53 -0.28 -6.37
C ILE A 18 3.63 -0.67 -7.35
N SER A 19 3.51 -0.19 -8.59
CA SER A 19 4.54 -0.35 -9.64
C SER A 19 5.43 0.89 -9.74
N THR A 20 5.11 1.86 -10.59
CA THR A 20 5.85 3.14 -10.69
C THR A 20 5.47 4.16 -9.61
N ALA A 21 4.44 3.85 -8.79
CA ALA A 21 3.88 4.70 -7.73
C ALA A 21 3.34 6.09 -8.16
N ARG A 22 3.31 6.43 -9.45
CA ARG A 22 2.97 7.78 -9.94
C ARG A 22 1.64 8.33 -9.40
N THR A 23 0.56 7.54 -9.46
CA THR A 23 -0.76 7.95 -8.95
C THR A 23 -0.75 8.20 -7.45
N MET A 24 -0.06 7.35 -6.69
CA MET A 24 0.09 7.55 -5.25
C MET A 24 0.92 8.79 -4.94
N ILE A 25 2.04 9.00 -5.66
CA ILE A 25 2.90 10.18 -5.50
C ILE A 25 2.11 11.47 -5.70
N GLU A 26 1.31 11.55 -6.77
CA GLU A 26 0.46 12.71 -7.05
C GLU A 26 -0.55 12.94 -5.92
N THR A 27 -1.22 11.88 -5.48
CA THR A 27 -2.22 11.96 -4.41
C THR A 27 -1.59 12.38 -3.08
N VAL A 28 -0.45 11.79 -2.70
CA VAL A 28 0.31 12.15 -1.50
C VAL A 28 0.74 13.62 -1.55
N SER A 29 1.22 14.08 -2.71
CA SER A 29 1.63 15.48 -2.91
C SER A 29 0.46 16.44 -2.73
N HIS A 30 -0.73 16.09 -3.25
CA HIS A 30 -1.94 16.89 -3.05
C HIS A 30 -2.37 16.94 -1.58
N LEU A 31 -2.38 15.79 -0.88
CA LEU A 31 -2.72 15.73 0.55
C LEU A 31 -1.76 16.57 1.41
N LYS A 32 -0.47 16.53 1.09
CA LYS A 32 0.55 17.35 1.73
C LYS A 32 0.34 18.84 1.46
N ALA A 33 0.01 19.22 0.23
CA ALA A 33 -0.21 20.61 -0.16
C ALA A 33 -1.41 21.25 0.56
N VAL A 34 -2.45 20.47 0.87
CA VAL A 34 -3.61 20.93 1.63
C VAL A 34 -3.46 20.75 3.15
N GLY A 35 -2.25 20.39 3.61
CA GLY A 35 -1.90 20.34 5.03
C GLY A 35 -2.48 19.16 5.81
N MET A 36 -2.83 18.05 5.14
CA MET A 36 -3.26 16.84 5.85
C MET A 36 -2.10 16.12 6.52
N THR A 37 -2.44 15.29 7.52
CA THR A 37 -1.51 14.33 8.11
C THR A 37 -0.87 13.44 7.04
N ALA A 38 0.42 13.14 7.19
CA ALA A 38 1.18 12.34 6.25
C ALA A 38 0.55 10.95 6.02
N PRO A 39 0.15 10.62 4.78
CA PRO A 39 -0.67 9.44 4.50
C PRO A 39 0.11 8.12 4.62
N VAL A 40 -0.62 7.04 4.91
CA VAL A 40 -0.13 5.66 4.81
C VAL A 40 -0.54 5.08 3.46
N CYS A 41 0.39 4.51 2.71
CA CYS A 41 0.13 3.84 1.44
C CYS A 41 0.18 2.32 1.64
N ILE A 42 -0.83 1.61 1.16
CA ILE A 42 -0.98 0.16 1.32
C ILE A 42 -1.23 -0.47 -0.06
N ALA A 43 -0.57 -1.57 -0.37
CA ALA A 43 -0.92 -2.39 -1.53
C ALA A 43 -0.70 -3.89 -1.32
N VAL A 44 -1.38 -4.70 -2.12
CA VAL A 44 -1.19 -6.16 -2.08
C VAL A 44 0.17 -6.53 -2.69
N HIS A 45 0.54 -5.93 -3.81
CA HIS A 45 1.76 -6.24 -4.54
C HIS A 45 2.72 -5.02 -4.60
N GLY A 46 3.88 -5.14 -3.95
CA GLY A 46 4.95 -4.14 -3.99
C GLY A 46 5.98 -4.42 -5.09
N ILE A 47 5.72 -3.99 -6.33
CA ILE A 47 6.66 -4.17 -7.45
C ILE A 47 7.78 -3.13 -7.42
N PHE A 48 7.45 -1.87 -7.09
CA PHE A 48 8.39 -0.74 -6.97
C PHE A 48 9.43 -0.62 -8.10
N ALA A 49 8.99 -0.29 -9.31
CA ALA A 49 9.88 -0.12 -10.45
C ALA A 49 10.83 1.09 -10.26
N GLY A 50 12.14 0.87 -10.45
CA GLY A 50 13.15 1.92 -10.36
C GLY A 50 13.21 2.56 -8.97
N ASN A 51 12.89 3.85 -8.88
CA ASN A 51 12.97 4.63 -7.64
C ASN A 51 11.62 4.79 -6.93
N ALA A 52 10.56 4.09 -7.39
CA ALA A 52 9.18 4.31 -6.96
C ALA A 52 8.98 4.40 -5.44
N LEU A 53 9.60 3.52 -4.64
CA LEU A 53 9.51 3.60 -3.17
C LEU A 53 10.13 4.89 -2.62
N ARG A 54 11.33 5.24 -3.09
CA ARG A 54 12.04 6.45 -2.64
C ARG A 54 11.26 7.70 -3.00
N ASP A 55 10.74 7.76 -4.22
CA ASP A 55 9.97 8.89 -4.72
C ASP A 55 8.63 9.05 -3.96
N LEU A 56 7.96 7.94 -3.63
CA LEU A 56 6.75 7.94 -2.82
C LEU A 56 6.98 8.42 -1.38
N VAL A 57 8.07 7.99 -0.74
CA VAL A 57 8.46 8.49 0.58
C VAL A 57 8.83 9.98 0.51
N ALA A 58 9.58 10.39 -0.51
CA ALA A 58 9.97 11.80 -0.72
C ALA A 58 8.75 12.72 -0.97
N ALA A 59 7.70 12.20 -1.64
CA ALA A 59 6.44 12.92 -1.83
C ALA A 59 5.74 13.25 -0.49
N GLY A 60 5.97 12.44 0.55
CA GLY A 60 5.46 12.69 1.89
C GLY A 60 4.64 11.54 2.50
N ALA A 61 4.71 10.33 1.94
CA ALA A 61 4.11 9.18 2.58
C ALA A 61 4.80 8.90 3.93
N SER A 62 4.02 8.75 5.01
CA SER A 62 4.57 8.42 6.33
C SER A 62 5.02 6.97 6.40
N ARG A 63 4.33 6.08 5.69
CA ARG A 63 4.63 4.65 5.64
C ARG A 63 4.10 4.04 4.35
N VAL A 64 4.86 3.09 3.82
CA VAL A 64 4.43 2.24 2.70
C VAL A 64 4.40 0.79 3.18
N VAL A 65 3.25 0.14 3.07
CA VAL A 65 3.00 -1.23 3.56
C VAL A 65 2.57 -2.11 2.41
N THR A 66 3.18 -3.28 2.30
CA THR A 66 2.77 -4.28 1.32
C THR A 66 2.55 -5.66 1.93
N CYS A 67 1.88 -6.53 1.20
CA CYS A 67 1.86 -7.95 1.53
C CYS A 67 3.16 -8.63 1.07
N ASN A 68 3.44 -9.81 1.61
CA ASN A 68 4.57 -10.64 1.18
C ASN A 68 4.36 -11.44 -0.12
N THR A 69 3.51 -10.93 -1.02
CA THR A 69 3.28 -11.53 -2.35
C THR A 69 4.48 -11.37 -3.28
N ILE A 70 5.33 -10.35 -3.04
CA ILE A 70 6.63 -10.15 -3.67
C ILE A 70 7.64 -9.83 -2.55
N PRO A 71 8.79 -10.51 -2.44
CA PRO A 71 9.77 -10.23 -1.40
C PRO A 71 10.29 -8.80 -1.45
N HIS A 72 10.03 -8.02 -0.40
CA HIS A 72 10.46 -6.62 -0.32
C HIS A 72 10.49 -6.13 1.13
N GLN A 73 11.26 -5.07 1.40
CA GLN A 73 11.41 -4.50 2.76
C GLN A 73 10.13 -3.85 3.31
N THR A 74 9.16 -3.53 2.46
CA THR A 74 7.87 -2.92 2.85
C THR A 74 6.84 -3.94 3.34
N ASN A 75 7.17 -5.23 3.28
CA ASN A 75 6.23 -6.31 3.58
C ASN A 75 5.94 -6.33 5.08
N ALA A 76 4.75 -5.86 5.47
CA ALA A 76 4.30 -5.86 6.86
C ALA A 76 2.98 -6.61 7.06
N ILE A 77 2.45 -7.21 5.99
CA ILE A 77 1.24 -8.04 6.01
C ILE A 77 1.62 -9.42 5.44
N ASP A 78 1.53 -10.47 6.26
CA ASP A 78 1.78 -11.84 5.83
C ASP A 78 0.48 -12.47 5.32
N VAL A 79 0.43 -12.81 4.03
CA VAL A 79 -0.70 -13.51 3.41
C VAL A 79 -0.48 -15.02 3.30
N THR A 80 0.66 -15.55 3.77
CA THR A 80 0.95 -17.00 3.76
C THR A 80 -0.15 -17.83 4.42
N PRO A 81 -0.70 -17.45 5.60
CA PRO A 81 -1.79 -18.22 6.21
C PRO A 81 -3.04 -18.32 5.32
N LEU A 82 -3.39 -17.24 4.63
CA LEU A 82 -4.54 -17.17 3.72
C LEU A 82 -4.33 -18.06 2.49
N LEU A 83 -3.14 -18.00 1.88
CA LEU A 83 -2.78 -18.86 0.75
C LEU A 83 -2.77 -20.34 1.16
N ALA A 84 -2.18 -20.67 2.30
CA ALA A 84 -2.15 -22.04 2.80
C ALA A 84 -3.56 -22.59 3.06
N GLN A 85 -4.47 -21.76 3.58
CA GLN A 85 -5.88 -22.12 3.72
C GLN A 85 -6.56 -22.33 2.37
N GLY A 86 -6.35 -21.43 1.40
CA GLY A 86 -6.90 -21.54 0.05
C GLY A 86 -6.44 -22.80 -0.66
N VAL A 87 -5.15 -23.14 -0.58
CA VAL A 87 -4.58 -24.39 -1.12
C VAL A 87 -5.27 -25.59 -0.47
N ARG A 88 -5.36 -25.65 0.87
CA ARG A 88 -6.04 -26.75 1.57
C ARG A 88 -7.50 -26.90 1.17
N ALA A 89 -8.22 -25.81 0.93
CA ALA A 89 -9.61 -25.86 0.49
C ALA A 89 -9.76 -26.44 -0.93
N ILE A 90 -8.79 -26.17 -1.82
CA ILE A 90 -8.76 -26.71 -3.17
C ILE A 90 -8.32 -28.18 -3.16
N THR A 91 -7.29 -28.53 -2.40
CA THR A 91 -6.71 -29.88 -2.37
C THR A 91 -7.42 -30.83 -1.40
N GLY A 92 -8.21 -30.31 -0.46
CA GLY A 92 -8.94 -31.06 0.57
C GLY A 92 -10.28 -31.66 0.12
N ARG A 93 -10.53 -31.74 -1.20
CA ARG A 93 -11.69 -32.44 -1.80
C ARG A 93 -11.31 -33.78 -2.45
N THR A 94 -10.41 -34.51 -1.83
CA THR A 94 -10.18 -35.94 -2.11
C THR A 94 -9.89 -36.65 -0.79
N GLY A 95 -10.95 -37.19 -0.20
CA GLY A 95 -10.96 -37.94 1.06
C GLY A 95 -12.40 -38.23 1.44
#